data_AF-A0A2V8KLX4-F1
#
_entry.id   AF-A0A2V8KLX4-F1
#
_cell.length_a   1.000
_cell.length_b   1.000
_cell.length_c   1.000
_cell.angle_alpha   90.00
_cell.angle_beta   90.00
_cell.angle_gamma   90.00
#
_symmetry.space_group_name_H-M   'P 1'
#
loop_
_entity.id
_entity.type
_entity.pdbx_description
1 polymer ?
#
loop_
_entity_poly.entity_id
_entity_poly.type
_entity_poly.pdbx_seq_one_letter_code
_entity_poly.pdbx_strand_id
1 'polypeptide(L)'
;MIDTILILNTSKADMIVDREKVRELFGVTPEQIPDLLALWGDSSDNIPGAPGIGEKGARELIQRFGSVEALLDRPEEVPNAKHRASLMGNREQILLSKRLVTIDTKLTISLEWNDFKVQPPDRAALMPLLKELEFTGLIKQYLPPEAGPLVEVVRAESIPAMEDRVFFDVQKDREFSTTGAFVRSPTISRQRYCGCTSMEWSWRRHMTIRC
;
A
#
# COMPACT_ATOMS: atom_id res chain seq x y z
N MET A 1 -20.79 -13.84 -3.18
CA MET A 1 -19.84 -13.07 -4.02
C MET A 1 -18.70 -12.44 -3.19
N ILE A 2 -18.35 -13.03 -2.03
CA ILE A 2 -17.31 -12.50 -1.11
C ILE A 2 -16.03 -13.38 -1.18
N ASP A 3 -16.10 -14.55 -1.80
CA ASP A 3 -15.02 -15.55 -1.80
C ASP A 3 -13.90 -15.26 -2.82
N THR A 4 -13.96 -14.13 -3.50
CA THR A 4 -12.97 -13.68 -4.49
C THR A 4 -11.97 -12.64 -3.94
N ILE A 5 -12.13 -12.20 -2.69
CA ILE A 5 -11.25 -11.21 -2.06
C ILE A 5 -10.17 -11.94 -1.26
N LEU A 6 -8.91 -11.61 -1.56
CA LEU A 6 -7.73 -12.14 -0.88
C LEU A 6 -6.93 -11.00 -0.26
N ILE A 7 -6.45 -11.18 0.96
CA ILE A 7 -5.61 -10.19 1.66
C ILE A 7 -4.16 -10.70 1.66
N LEU A 8 -3.22 -9.87 1.19
CA LEU A 8 -1.79 -10.13 1.29
C LEU A 8 -1.22 -9.52 2.57
N ASN A 9 -0.77 -10.36 3.50
CA ASN A 9 -0.07 -9.92 4.70
C ASN A 9 1.44 -9.98 4.50
N THR A 10 2.03 -8.82 4.17
CA THR A 10 3.47 -8.69 3.91
C THR A 10 4.33 -8.87 5.15
N SER A 11 3.79 -8.62 6.35
CA SER A 11 4.52 -8.81 7.62
C SER A 11 4.67 -10.28 8.02
N LYS A 12 3.85 -11.19 7.45
CA LYS A 12 3.89 -12.62 7.73
C LYS A 12 4.31 -13.42 6.49
N ALA A 13 5.50 -13.12 5.98
CA ALA A 13 6.09 -13.82 4.83
C ALA A 13 5.14 -13.90 3.62
N ASP A 14 4.55 -12.76 3.27
CA ASP A 14 3.61 -12.63 2.14
C ASP A 14 2.44 -13.62 2.22
N MET A 15 1.94 -13.88 3.43
CA MET A 15 0.82 -14.79 3.66
C MET A 15 -0.45 -14.27 2.99
N ILE A 16 -1.06 -15.10 2.16
CA ILE A 16 -2.38 -14.86 1.59
C ILE A 16 -3.45 -15.33 2.57
N VAL A 17 -4.37 -14.44 2.89
CA VAL A 17 -5.51 -14.68 3.78
C VAL A 17 -6.79 -14.67 2.96
N ASP A 18 -7.37 -15.85 2.80
CA ASP A 18 -8.71 -16.06 2.27
C ASP A 18 -9.74 -16.27 3.41
N ARG A 19 -11.00 -16.52 3.06
CA ARG A 19 -12.07 -16.76 4.05
C ARG A 19 -11.76 -17.89 5.03
N GLU A 20 -11.25 -19.02 4.55
CA GLU A 20 -10.95 -20.16 5.42
C GLU A 20 -9.76 -19.86 6.33
N LYS A 21 -8.75 -19.15 5.82
CA LYS A 21 -7.63 -18.67 6.63
C LYS A 21 -8.09 -17.70 7.72
N VAL A 22 -9.09 -16.85 7.46
CA VAL A 22 -9.69 -16.01 8.51
C VAL A 22 -10.30 -16.88 9.61
N ARG A 23 -11.01 -17.96 9.26
CA ARG A 23 -11.59 -18.89 10.24
C ARG A 23 -10.51 -19.63 11.02
N GLU A 24 -9.42 -20.05 10.38
CA GLU A 24 -8.29 -20.69 11.05
C GLU A 24 -7.59 -19.75 12.05
N LEU A 25 -7.38 -18.48 11.66
CA LEU A 25 -6.66 -17.51 12.48
C LEU A 25 -7.52 -16.94 13.62
N PHE A 26 -8.78 -16.61 13.32
CA PHE A 26 -9.65 -15.86 14.23
C PHE A 26 -10.81 -16.67 14.78
N GLY A 27 -11.10 -17.85 14.23
CA GLY A 27 -12.21 -18.70 14.67
C GLY A 27 -13.59 -18.18 14.27
N VAL A 28 -13.67 -17.10 13.50
CA VAL A 28 -14.92 -16.46 13.06
C VAL A 28 -14.88 -16.22 11.56
N THR A 29 -16.02 -15.90 10.95
CA THR A 29 -16.04 -15.54 9.52
C THR A 29 -15.56 -14.09 9.30
N PRO A 30 -15.12 -13.71 8.09
CA PRO A 30 -14.76 -12.33 7.76
C PRO A 30 -15.81 -11.28 8.19
N GLU A 31 -17.09 -11.60 8.05
CA GLU A 31 -18.21 -10.71 8.41
C GLU A 31 -18.29 -10.43 9.92
N GLN A 32 -17.74 -11.33 10.74
CA GLN A 32 -17.76 -11.26 12.20
C GLN A 32 -16.49 -10.63 12.78
N ILE A 33 -15.50 -10.27 11.94
CA ILE A 33 -14.27 -9.62 12.42
C ILE A 33 -14.56 -8.28 13.12
N PRO A 34 -15.45 -7.40 12.60
CA PRO A 34 -15.82 -6.18 13.33
C PRO A 34 -16.43 -6.48 14.71
N ASP A 35 -17.26 -7.52 14.82
CA ASP A 35 -17.84 -7.96 16.09
C ASP A 35 -16.78 -8.50 17.07
N LEU A 36 -15.81 -9.26 16.56
CA LEU A 36 -14.69 -9.76 17.35
C LEU A 36 -13.85 -8.61 17.91
N LEU A 37 -13.44 -7.67 17.06
CA LEU A 37 -12.62 -6.52 17.43
C LEU A 37 -13.38 -5.52 18.32
N ALA A 38 -14.70 -5.41 18.19
CA ALA A 38 -15.51 -4.59 19.09
C ALA A 38 -15.45 -5.06 20.56
N LEU A 39 -15.25 -6.36 20.80
CA LEU A 39 -15.09 -6.92 22.14
C LEU A 39 -13.63 -6.97 22.58
N TRP A 40 -12.75 -7.42 21.70
CA TRP A 40 -11.32 -7.58 22.00
C TRP A 40 -10.59 -6.24 22.10
N GLY A 41 -10.97 -5.27 21.28
CA GLY A 41 -10.25 -3.99 21.13
C GLY A 41 -9.06 -4.09 20.18
N ASP A 42 -8.45 -2.94 19.92
CA ASP A 42 -7.23 -2.78 19.15
C ASP A 42 -6.38 -1.65 19.76
N SER A 43 -5.26 -2.00 20.37
CA SER A 43 -4.36 -1.03 20.99
C SER A 43 -3.61 -0.15 19.99
N SER A 44 -3.39 -0.63 18.76
CA SER A 44 -2.71 0.16 17.72
C SER A 44 -3.58 1.34 17.29
N ASP A 45 -4.89 1.10 17.19
CA ASP A 45 -5.88 2.05 16.71
C ASP A 45 -6.66 2.74 17.85
N ASN A 46 -6.21 2.60 19.09
CA ASN A 46 -6.86 3.12 20.30
C ASN A 46 -8.34 2.71 20.45
N ILE A 47 -8.68 1.51 19.98
CA ILE A 47 -10.02 0.94 20.13
C ILE A 47 -10.10 0.21 21.46
N PRO A 48 -10.92 0.67 22.41
CA PRO A 48 -10.86 0.18 23.79
C PRO A 48 -11.47 -1.22 23.98
N GLY A 49 -12.47 -1.59 23.16
CA GLY A 49 -13.17 -2.89 23.29
C GLY A 49 -13.99 -3.01 24.58
N ALA A 50 -14.26 -4.25 24.99
CA ALA A 50 -14.95 -4.59 26.24
C ALA A 50 -13.94 -4.88 27.37
N PRO A 51 -13.90 -4.08 28.45
CA PRO A 51 -12.93 -4.25 29.52
C PRO A 51 -12.95 -5.67 30.12
N GLY A 52 -11.79 -6.32 30.20
CA GLY A 52 -11.68 -7.67 30.76
C GLY A 52 -12.14 -8.81 29.86
N ILE A 53 -12.46 -8.54 28.59
CA ILE A 53 -12.71 -9.57 27.56
C ILE A 53 -11.55 -9.55 26.57
N GLY A 54 -10.65 -10.54 26.66
CA GLY A 54 -9.57 -10.71 25.69
C GLY A 54 -9.98 -11.50 24.45
N GLU A 55 -9.06 -11.65 23.49
CA GLU A 55 -9.25 -12.34 22.20
C GLU A 55 -10.04 -13.66 22.31
N LYS A 56 -9.64 -14.55 23.21
CA LYS A 56 -10.29 -15.87 23.38
C LYS A 56 -11.74 -15.74 23.83
N GLY A 57 -11.99 -14.87 24.81
CA GLY A 57 -13.33 -14.63 25.33
C GLY A 57 -14.22 -13.96 24.28
N ALA A 58 -13.68 -13.00 23.54
CA ALA A 58 -14.38 -12.36 22.42
C ALA A 58 -14.75 -13.39 21.35
N ARG A 59 -13.81 -14.24 20.93
CA ARG A 59 -14.04 -15.33 19.96
C ARG A 59 -15.16 -16.26 20.41
N GLU A 60 -15.10 -16.78 21.63
CA GLU A 60 -16.13 -17.69 22.16
C GLU A 60 -17.52 -17.05 22.20
N LEU A 61 -17.59 -15.77 22.58
CA LEU A 61 -18.84 -15.02 22.62
C LEU A 61 -19.40 -14.80 21.22
N ILE A 62 -18.59 -14.38 20.25
CA ILE A 62 -19.06 -14.16 18.88
C ILE A 62 -19.44 -15.48 18.18
N GLN A 63 -18.71 -16.57 18.42
CA GLN A 63 -19.11 -17.89 17.92
C GLN A 63 -20.47 -18.34 18.47
N ARG A 64 -20.76 -18.02 19.75
CA ARG A 64 -22.02 -18.41 20.40
C ARG A 64 -23.20 -17.51 20.07
N PHE A 65 -23.00 -16.20 20.05
CA PHE A 65 -24.08 -15.20 19.92
C PHE A 65 -24.19 -14.63 18.51
N GLY A 66 -23.20 -14.85 17.65
CA GLY A 66 -23.18 -14.44 16.25
C GLY A 66 -22.75 -12.99 16.03
N SER A 67 -23.29 -12.04 16.81
CA SER A 67 -23.01 -10.61 16.73
C SER A 67 -22.95 -9.95 18.12
N VAL A 68 -22.33 -8.77 18.18
CA VAL A 68 -22.26 -7.92 19.38
C VAL A 68 -23.66 -7.47 19.82
N GLU A 69 -24.54 -7.09 18.90
CA GLU A 69 -25.89 -6.66 19.23
C GLU A 69 -26.67 -7.80 19.89
N ALA A 70 -26.65 -8.99 19.28
CA ALA A 70 -27.33 -10.17 19.83
C ALA A 70 -26.78 -10.61 21.19
N LEU A 71 -25.48 -10.39 21.43
CA LEU A 71 -24.82 -10.61 22.72
C LEU A 71 -25.25 -9.59 23.77
N LEU A 72 -25.27 -8.31 23.41
CA LEU A 72 -25.63 -7.21 24.31
C LEU A 72 -27.12 -7.22 24.67
N ASP A 73 -27.97 -7.78 23.81
CA ASP A 73 -29.41 -7.93 24.09
C ASP A 73 -29.74 -9.07 25.05
N ARG A 74 -28.81 -10.02 25.26
CA ARG A 74 -29.00 -11.19 26.14
C ARG A 74 -27.78 -11.48 27.03
N PRO A 75 -27.26 -10.48 27.78
CA PRO A 75 -26.02 -10.63 28.54
C PRO A 75 -26.15 -11.69 29.66
N GLU A 76 -27.36 -11.94 30.15
CA GLU A 76 -27.65 -12.96 31.17
C GLU A 76 -27.37 -14.40 30.75
N GLU A 77 -27.26 -14.68 29.44
CA GLU A 77 -26.87 -16.00 28.94
C GLU A 77 -25.35 -16.25 29.02
N VAL A 78 -24.55 -15.20 29.30
CA VAL A 78 -23.08 -15.26 29.35
C VAL A 78 -22.61 -15.90 30.66
N PRO A 79 -22.01 -17.12 30.65
CA PRO A 79 -21.71 -17.85 31.88
C PRO A 79 -20.71 -17.15 32.80
N ASN A 80 -19.74 -16.44 32.21
CA ASN A 80 -18.72 -15.74 32.96
C ASN A 80 -19.27 -14.42 33.53
N ALA A 81 -19.39 -14.36 34.86
CA ALA A 81 -19.91 -13.20 35.58
C ALA A 81 -19.12 -11.90 35.30
N LYS A 82 -17.80 -11.97 35.10
CA LYS A 82 -16.98 -10.79 34.77
C LYS A 82 -17.28 -10.28 33.36
N HIS A 83 -17.40 -11.18 32.38
CA HIS A 83 -17.76 -10.79 31.02
C HIS A 83 -19.16 -10.17 31.01
N ARG A 84 -20.12 -10.79 31.71
CA ARG A 84 -21.48 -10.27 31.86
C ARG A 84 -21.51 -8.85 32.42
N ALA A 85 -20.81 -8.62 33.54
CA ALA A 85 -20.71 -7.29 34.14
C ALA A 85 -20.08 -6.26 33.19
N SER A 86 -19.03 -6.66 32.46
CA SER A 86 -18.38 -5.81 31.46
C SER A 86 -19.33 -5.42 30.31
N LEU A 87 -20.05 -6.40 29.75
CA LEU A 87 -21.00 -6.17 28.66
C LEU A 87 -22.14 -5.23 29.09
N MET A 88 -22.68 -5.42 30.30
CA MET A 88 -23.75 -4.58 30.84
C MET A 88 -23.26 -3.16 31.15
N GLY A 89 -22.05 -3.02 31.69
CA GLY A 89 -21.49 -1.72 32.08
C GLY A 89 -20.94 -0.89 30.92
N ASN A 90 -20.62 -1.50 29.77
CA ASN A 90 -19.89 -0.84 28.68
C ASN A 90 -20.62 -0.93 27.32
N ARG A 91 -21.95 -1.12 27.31
CA ARG A 91 -22.74 -1.31 26.10
C ARG A 91 -22.45 -0.28 25.00
N GLU A 92 -22.52 1.00 25.34
CA GLU A 92 -22.32 2.10 24.37
C GLU A 92 -20.89 2.14 23.82
N GLN A 93 -19.90 1.92 24.68
CA GLN A 93 -18.49 1.87 24.29
C GLN A 93 -18.21 0.71 23.33
N ILE A 94 -18.83 -0.46 23.56
CA ILE A 94 -18.68 -1.64 22.70
C ILE A 94 -19.31 -1.37 21.33
N LEU A 95 -20.51 -0.78 21.29
CA LEU A 95 -21.17 -0.40 20.04
C LEU A 95 -20.37 0.69 19.28
N LEU A 96 -19.77 1.64 20.01
CA LEU A 96 -18.87 2.61 19.43
C LEU A 96 -17.62 1.93 18.86
N SER A 97 -17.01 1.01 19.61
CA SER A 97 -15.84 0.25 19.17
C SER A 97 -16.14 -0.50 17.87
N LYS A 98 -17.31 -1.16 17.79
CA LYS A 98 -17.78 -1.81 16.55
C LYS A 98 -17.87 -0.84 15.39
N ARG A 99 -18.43 0.35 15.60
CA ARG A 99 -18.52 1.37 14.55
C ARG A 99 -17.15 1.81 14.07
N LEU A 100 -16.19 2.01 14.97
CA LEU A 100 -14.85 2.47 14.64
C LEU A 100 -14.04 1.44 13.84
N VAL A 101 -14.17 0.14 14.17
CA VAL A 101 -13.47 -0.93 13.43
C VAL A 101 -14.17 -1.33 12.14
N THR A 102 -15.39 -0.84 11.90
CA THR A 102 -16.12 -1.13 10.67
C THR A 102 -15.71 -0.15 9.58
N ILE A 103 -15.11 -0.68 8.50
CA ILE A 103 -14.73 0.11 7.33
C ILE A 103 -15.98 0.61 6.61
N ASP A 104 -16.04 1.93 6.35
CA ASP A 104 -17.08 2.51 5.52
C ASP A 104 -16.80 2.21 4.03
N THR A 105 -17.66 1.39 3.45
CA THR A 105 -17.58 0.96 2.04
C THR A 105 -18.45 1.81 1.11
N LYS A 106 -19.09 2.87 1.61
CA LYS A 106 -20.01 3.72 0.85
C LYS A 106 -19.37 5.02 0.36
N LEU A 107 -18.07 5.19 0.59
CA LEU A 107 -17.36 6.36 0.13
C LEU A 107 -17.38 6.42 -1.40
N THR A 108 -17.92 7.51 -1.94
CA THR A 108 -17.92 7.74 -3.39
C THR A 108 -16.56 8.28 -3.78
N ILE A 109 -15.82 7.49 -4.57
CA ILE A 109 -14.50 7.84 -5.05
C ILE A 109 -14.54 7.84 -6.58
N SER A 110 -14.08 8.93 -7.19
CA SER A 110 -13.96 9.06 -8.65
C SER A 110 -12.60 8.54 -9.11
N LEU A 111 -12.44 7.23 -9.17
CA LEU A 111 -11.23 6.57 -9.67
C LEU A 111 -11.58 5.49 -10.69
N GLU A 112 -10.82 5.43 -11.77
CA GLU A 112 -10.92 4.43 -12.81
C GLU A 112 -9.81 3.39 -12.66
N TRP A 113 -10.06 2.13 -13.02
CA TRP A 113 -9.04 1.08 -12.93
C TRP A 113 -7.76 1.39 -13.74
N ASN A 114 -7.88 2.21 -14.78
CA ASN A 114 -6.74 2.65 -15.58
C ASN A 114 -5.78 3.55 -14.81
N ASP A 115 -6.25 4.26 -13.78
CA ASP A 115 -5.43 5.18 -12.97
C ASP A 115 -4.39 4.42 -12.13
N PHE A 116 -4.63 3.13 -11.87
CA PHE A 116 -3.76 2.27 -11.05
C PHE A 116 -2.75 1.44 -11.87
N LYS A 117 -2.69 1.63 -13.19
CA LYS A 117 -1.71 0.93 -14.03
C LYS A 117 -0.30 1.41 -13.69
N VAL A 118 0.59 0.47 -13.40
CA VAL A 118 2.01 0.74 -13.17
C VAL A 118 2.59 1.53 -14.34
N GLN A 119 3.18 2.68 -14.04
CA GLN A 119 3.86 3.56 -14.99
C GLN A 119 5.37 3.54 -14.76
N PRO A 120 6.18 3.88 -15.78
CA PRO A 120 7.61 4.09 -15.58
C PRO A 120 7.86 5.26 -14.60
N PRO A 121 8.92 5.19 -13.77
CA PRO A 121 9.22 6.24 -12.80
C PRO A 121 9.59 7.56 -13.49
N ASP A 122 9.08 8.68 -12.95
CA ASP A 122 9.53 10.02 -13.37
C ASP A 122 10.92 10.29 -12.78
N ARG A 123 11.94 10.05 -13.59
CA ARG A 123 13.33 10.20 -13.16
C ARG A 123 13.71 11.63 -12.83
N ALA A 124 13.15 12.60 -13.55
CA ALA A 124 13.48 14.01 -13.36
C ALA A 124 12.96 14.51 -12.01
N ALA A 125 11.76 14.07 -11.62
CA ALA A 125 11.18 14.37 -10.32
C ALA A 125 11.81 13.55 -9.17
N LEU A 126 12.08 12.26 -9.38
CA LEU A 126 12.53 11.36 -8.30
C LEU A 126 14.01 11.47 -7.95
N MET A 127 14.90 11.73 -8.92
CA MET A 127 16.34 11.79 -8.69
C MET A 127 16.76 12.83 -7.63
N PRO A 128 16.28 14.09 -7.65
CA PRO A 128 16.65 15.06 -6.61
C PRO A 128 16.14 14.63 -5.23
N LEU A 129 14.90 14.18 -5.12
CA LEU A 129 14.29 13.74 -3.86
C LEU A 129 15.04 12.54 -3.24
N LEU A 130 15.37 11.53 -4.04
CA LEU A 130 16.09 10.35 -3.55
C LEU A 130 17.54 10.67 -3.17
N LYS A 131 18.16 11.68 -3.79
CA LYS A 131 19.50 12.15 -3.38
C LYS A 131 19.44 12.91 -2.06
N GLU A 132 18.47 13.81 -1.89
CA GLU A 132 18.26 14.56 -0.66
C GLU A 132 18.00 13.63 0.54
N LEU A 133 17.20 12.58 0.34
CA LEU A 133 16.92 11.56 1.34
C LEU A 133 18.02 10.48 1.45
N GLU A 134 19.12 10.61 0.69
CA GLU A 134 20.26 9.69 0.65
C GLU A 134 19.90 8.22 0.31
N PHE A 135 18.80 7.98 -0.40
CA PHE A 135 18.33 6.66 -0.81
C PHE A 135 19.10 6.09 -2.02
N THR A 136 20.42 5.99 -1.90
CA THR A 136 21.34 5.52 -2.95
C THR A 136 21.04 4.10 -3.46
N GLY A 137 20.49 3.22 -2.61
CA GLY A 137 20.06 1.88 -3.00
C GLY A 137 18.86 1.89 -3.95
N LEU A 138 17.85 2.71 -3.67
CA LEU A 138 16.67 2.84 -4.53
C LEU A 138 17.03 3.49 -5.88
N ILE A 139 17.96 4.44 -5.89
CA ILE A 139 18.49 5.02 -7.14
C ILE A 139 19.09 3.94 -8.03
N LYS A 140 19.92 3.04 -7.47
CA LYS A 140 20.54 1.95 -8.23
C LYS A 140 19.50 0.95 -8.74
N GLN A 141 18.51 0.62 -7.94
CA GLN A 141 17.52 -0.40 -8.25
C GLN A 141 16.45 0.08 -9.25
N TYR A 142 15.92 1.28 -9.06
CA TYR A 142 14.74 1.76 -9.79
C TYR A 142 15.04 2.89 -10.77
N LEU A 143 16.21 3.54 -10.66
CA LEU A 143 16.67 4.58 -11.59
C LEU A 143 18.02 4.24 -12.22
N PRO A 144 18.26 3.01 -12.74
CA PRO A 144 19.54 2.70 -13.37
C PRO A 144 19.78 3.62 -14.58
N PRO A 145 21.02 4.05 -14.84
CA PRO A 145 21.35 5.06 -15.86
C PRO A 145 20.89 4.67 -17.27
N GLU A 146 20.79 3.38 -17.56
CA GLU A 146 20.32 2.81 -18.84
C GLU A 146 18.81 2.98 -19.10
N ALA A 147 18.01 3.26 -18.06
CA ALA A 147 16.54 3.23 -18.10
C ALA A 147 15.89 4.63 -18.11
N GLY A 148 16.62 5.66 -18.52
CA GLY A 148 16.08 7.01 -18.69
C GLY A 148 15.85 7.38 -20.14
N PRO A 149 14.97 8.36 -20.43
CA PRO A 149 14.97 8.97 -21.75
C PRO A 149 16.39 9.46 -22.04
N LEU A 150 16.87 9.25 -23.27
CA LEU A 150 18.13 9.82 -23.73
C LEU A 150 18.04 11.35 -23.55
N VAL A 151 18.70 11.85 -22.52
CA VAL A 151 18.90 13.30 -22.37
C VAL A 151 20.01 13.64 -23.35
N GLU A 152 19.64 14.20 -24.49
CA GLU A 152 20.60 14.69 -25.47
C GLU A 152 21.28 15.93 -24.87
N VAL A 153 22.53 15.74 -24.42
CA VAL A 153 23.35 16.84 -23.93
C VAL A 153 23.87 17.62 -25.14
N VAL A 154 23.14 18.65 -25.54
CA VAL A 154 23.61 19.60 -26.55
C VAL A 154 24.68 20.48 -25.89
N ARG A 155 25.94 20.29 -26.26
CA ARG A 155 27.01 21.27 -25.98
C ARG A 155 26.86 22.43 -26.96
N ALA A 156 26.14 23.47 -26.55
CA ALA A 156 26.10 24.71 -27.32
C ALA A 156 27.35 25.54 -27.02
N GLU A 157 28.01 26.05 -28.08
CA GLU A 157 29.17 26.96 -27.96
C GLU A 157 28.80 28.33 -27.39
N SER A 158 27.50 28.63 -27.32
CA SER A 158 26.95 29.80 -26.64
C SER A 158 25.66 29.45 -25.92
N ILE A 159 25.46 30.08 -24.77
CA ILE A 159 24.25 29.92 -23.96
C ILE A 159 23.15 30.76 -24.62
N PRO A 160 22.02 30.16 -25.06
CA PRO A 160 20.89 30.93 -25.59
C PRO A 160 20.25 31.81 -24.50
N ALA A 161 19.69 32.95 -24.91
CA ALA A 161 19.05 33.90 -24.02
C ALA A 161 17.96 33.24 -23.17
N MET A 162 17.94 33.65 -21.90
CA MET A 162 17.33 32.92 -20.79
C MET A 162 15.85 33.28 -20.64
N GLU A 163 14.97 32.38 -21.07
CA GLU A 163 13.59 32.27 -20.58
C GLU A 163 13.32 30.77 -20.27
N ASP A 164 13.49 30.45 -18.98
CA ASP A 164 12.73 29.48 -18.21
C ASP A 164 13.00 27.98 -18.34
N ARG A 165 14.10 27.56 -17.70
CA ARG A 165 14.28 26.21 -17.12
C ARG A 165 15.07 26.23 -15.80
N VAL A 166 14.74 25.28 -14.93
CA VAL A 166 15.50 24.94 -13.71
C VAL A 166 16.69 24.06 -14.09
N PHE A 167 17.89 24.48 -13.69
CA PHE A 167 19.13 23.72 -13.87
C PHE A 167 19.42 22.90 -12.60
N PHE A 168 19.73 21.61 -12.76
CA PHE A 168 20.36 20.81 -11.72
C PHE A 168 21.83 20.59 -12.11
N ASP A 169 22.74 21.30 -11.44
CA ASP A 169 24.17 21.04 -11.53
C ASP A 169 24.50 19.79 -10.69
N VAL A 170 24.94 18.72 -11.33
CA VAL A 170 25.27 17.44 -10.68
C VAL A 170 26.66 17.48 -10.04
N GLN A 171 27.42 18.58 -10.17
CA GLN A 171 28.79 18.66 -9.65
C GLN A 171 29.06 19.71 -8.57
N LYS A 172 28.16 20.67 -8.27
CA LYS A 172 28.35 21.61 -7.14
C LYS A 172 27.03 22.08 -6.51
N ASP A 173 26.93 21.96 -5.18
CA ASP A 173 25.79 22.33 -4.33
C ASP A 173 25.44 23.85 -4.32
N ARG A 174 24.80 24.41 -5.35
CA ARG A 174 24.09 25.72 -5.26
C ARG A 174 22.89 25.82 -6.21
N GLU A 175 21.74 26.28 -5.69
CA GLU A 175 20.47 26.47 -6.41
C GLU A 175 20.26 27.90 -6.90
N PHE A 176 19.59 28.08 -8.05
CA PHE A 176 18.85 29.31 -8.40
C PHE A 176 17.65 29.02 -9.33
N SER A 177 16.57 29.80 -9.18
CA SER A 177 15.31 29.67 -9.93
C SER A 177 14.94 30.95 -10.69
N THR A 178 14.17 30.83 -11.78
CA THR A 178 13.00 31.66 -12.16
C THR A 178 12.36 31.11 -13.47
N THR A 179 11.22 31.67 -13.88
CA THR A 179 9.96 30.98 -14.22
C THR A 179 9.31 31.54 -15.51
N GLY A 180 8.74 30.68 -16.40
CA GLY A 180 7.84 31.16 -17.48
C GLY A 180 7.85 30.55 -18.92
N ALA A 181 6.89 29.66 -19.19
CA ALA A 181 6.04 29.65 -20.40
C ALA A 181 6.60 29.50 -21.86
N PHE A 182 6.40 28.29 -22.40
CA PHE A 182 5.61 27.90 -23.60
C PHE A 182 5.87 28.56 -24.99
N VAL A 183 6.15 27.73 -26.03
CA VAL A 183 5.32 27.50 -27.27
C VAL A 183 6.09 26.69 -28.35
N ARG A 184 5.45 25.58 -28.76
CA ARG A 184 5.37 24.81 -30.04
C ARG A 184 6.60 24.39 -30.88
N SER A 185 6.67 23.08 -31.07
CA SER A 185 7.47 22.27 -32.01
C SER A 185 7.24 22.62 -33.49
N PRO A 186 8.21 22.25 -34.37
CA PRO A 186 7.79 21.41 -35.49
C PRO A 186 8.81 20.32 -35.94
N THR A 187 8.20 19.23 -36.41
CA THR A 187 8.66 18.28 -37.46
C THR A 187 9.67 17.18 -37.11
N ILE A 188 9.08 16.02 -36.86
CA ILE A 188 9.66 14.68 -36.98
C ILE A 188 10.28 14.48 -38.37
N SER A 189 11.53 14.01 -38.43
CA SER A 189 12.02 13.26 -39.58
C SER A 189 12.48 11.87 -39.14
N ARG A 190 11.93 10.87 -39.83
CA ARG A 190 12.16 9.43 -39.64
C ARG A 190 13.57 9.06 -40.08
N GLN A 191 14.25 8.22 -39.29
CA GLN A 191 15.24 7.31 -39.90
C GLN A 191 15.37 5.95 -39.20
N ARG A 192 14.78 4.96 -39.89
CA ARG A 192 15.17 3.56 -40.12
C ARG A 192 15.64 2.71 -38.94
N TYR A 193 14.73 1.81 -38.56
CA TYR A 193 14.98 0.50 -37.97
C TYR A 193 15.84 -0.39 -38.88
N CYS A 194 16.84 -1.05 -38.29
CA CYS A 194 17.46 -2.30 -38.72
C CYS A 194 18.15 -2.89 -37.47
N GLY A 195 17.97 -4.12 -37.01
CA GLY A 195 17.19 -5.24 -37.49
C GLY A 195 16.87 -6.19 -36.33
N CYS A 196 15.91 -7.07 -36.58
CA CYS A 196 15.43 -8.10 -35.67
C CYS A 196 16.28 -9.36 -35.82
N THR A 197 16.73 -9.96 -34.71
CA THR A 197 16.84 -11.42 -34.59
C THR A 197 16.66 -11.83 -33.12
N SER A 198 15.64 -12.67 -32.92
CA SER A 198 15.28 -13.45 -31.74
C SER A 198 16.45 -14.17 -31.05
N MET A 199 16.36 -14.37 -29.72
CA MET A 199 16.58 -15.70 -29.11
C MET A 199 16.13 -15.80 -27.65
N GLU A 200 15.81 -17.03 -27.27
CA GLU A 200 14.98 -17.50 -26.16
C GLU A 200 15.65 -17.41 -24.78
N TRP A 201 14.82 -17.30 -23.74
CA TRP A 201 15.23 -17.42 -22.34
C TRP A 201 15.20 -18.89 -21.92
N SER A 202 16.39 -19.46 -21.65
CA SER A 202 16.54 -20.77 -21.00
C SER A 202 17.34 -20.61 -19.70
N TRP A 203 16.65 -20.83 -18.57
CA TRP A 203 17.25 -20.99 -17.26
C TRP A 203 17.77 -22.43 -17.08
N ARG A 204 19.07 -22.62 -16.81
CA ARG A 204 19.63 -23.47 -15.73
C ARG A 204 21.14 -23.71 -15.84
N ARG A 205 21.81 -23.45 -14.70
CA ARG A 205 22.89 -24.21 -14.02
C ARG A 205 24.00 -24.88 -14.87
N HIS A 206 25.23 -24.39 -14.76
CA HIS A 206 26.30 -24.99 -13.92
C HIS A 206 27.64 -24.26 -14.10
N MET A 207 28.39 -24.20 -13.01
CA MET A 207 29.84 -23.98 -12.90
C MET A 207 30.65 -24.51 -14.09
N THR A 208 31.68 -23.78 -14.53
CA THR A 208 33.08 -23.95 -14.08
C THR A 208 33.98 -22.90 -14.76
N ILE A 209 34.89 -22.30 -13.99
CA ILE A 209 35.96 -21.40 -14.44
C ILE A 209 37.06 -22.20 -15.16
N ARG A 210 37.66 -21.67 -16.23
CA ARG A 210 39.09 -21.87 -16.54
C ARG A 210 39.64 -20.84 -17.54
N CYS A 211 40.71 -20.18 -17.08
CA CYS A 211 41.69 -19.27 -17.71
C CYS A 211 41.19 -18.13 -18.59
#